data_AF-A0A5A9ZC09-F1
#
_entry.id   AF-A0A5A9ZC09-F1
#
_cell.length_a   1.000
_cell.length_b   1.000
_cell.length_c   1.000
_cell.angle_alpha   90.00
_cell.angle_beta   90.00
_cell.angle_gamma   90.00
#
_symmetry.space_group_name_H-M   'P 1'
#
loop_
_entity.id
_entity.type
_entity.pdbx_description
1 polymer ?
#
loop_
_entity_poly.entity_id
_entity_poly.type
_entity_poly.pdbx_seq_one_letter_code
_entity_poly.pdbx_strand_id
1 'polypeptide(L)'
;MACATILSGCLAIPPKDTTPEMRDDYLAAVASVGCVMRSEKQYLPVELQAGLTREQAVALTEYHLASGKAEKLPGDQGVKLMTGACA
;
A
#
# COMPACT_ATOMS: atom_id res chain seq x y z
N MET A 1 41.52 -3.49 1.00
CA MET A 1 40.89 -3.82 -0.29
C MET A 1 39.41 -4.02 -0.03
N ALA A 2 38.54 -3.39 -0.82
CA ALA A 2 37.19 -2.95 -0.49
C ALA A 2 36.18 -4.02 -0.03
N CYS A 3 35.44 -3.72 1.05
CA CYS A 3 34.16 -4.33 1.37
C CYS A 3 33.08 -3.71 0.47
N ALA A 4 32.57 -4.47 -0.50
CA ALA A 4 31.39 -4.12 -1.27
C ALA A 4 30.13 -4.68 -0.58
N THR A 5 29.61 -3.95 0.41
CA THR A 5 28.25 -4.17 0.92
C THR A 5 27.27 -3.67 -0.12
N ILE A 6 26.73 -4.59 -0.91
CA ILE A 6 25.58 -4.32 -1.77
C ILE A 6 24.39 -4.10 -0.84
N LEU A 7 24.00 -2.84 -0.61
CA LEU A 7 22.66 -2.55 -0.12
C LEU A 7 21.69 -2.99 -1.22
N SER A 8 21.26 -4.25 -1.18
CA SER A 8 19.98 -4.66 -1.78
C SER A 8 18.89 -3.91 -1.01
N GLY A 9 18.68 -2.64 -1.36
CA GLY A 9 17.37 -2.03 -1.16
C GLY A 9 16.43 -2.90 -1.97
N CYS A 10 15.63 -3.73 -1.30
CA CYS A 10 14.60 -4.51 -1.94
C CYS A 10 13.78 -3.54 -2.79
N LEU A 11 13.97 -3.56 -4.10
CA LEU A 11 13.09 -2.88 -5.04
C LEU A 11 11.76 -3.61 -4.90
N ALA A 12 10.90 -3.11 -4.03
CA ALA A 12 9.52 -3.54 -4.01
C ALA A 12 9.00 -3.28 -5.42
N ILE A 13 8.57 -4.34 -6.10
CA ILE A 13 8.02 -4.26 -7.44
C ILE A 13 6.51 -4.07 -7.27
N PRO A 14 5.90 -3.04 -7.88
CA PRO A 14 4.46 -2.87 -7.80
C PRO A 14 3.72 -4.06 -8.44
N PRO A 15 2.50 -4.38 -8.00
CA PRO A 15 1.70 -5.46 -8.59
C PRO A 15 1.53 -5.27 -10.11
N LYS A 16 1.83 -6.33 -10.88
CA LYS A 16 1.91 -6.30 -12.36
C LYS A 16 0.58 -6.00 -13.04
N ASP A 17 -0.51 -6.27 -12.34
CA ASP A 17 -1.90 -6.09 -12.77
C ASP A 17 -2.50 -4.74 -12.34
N THR A 18 -1.65 -3.80 -11.86
CA THR A 18 -2.06 -2.43 -11.54
C THR A 18 -1.36 -1.42 -12.46
N THR A 19 -2.11 -0.47 -12.99
CA THR A 19 -1.54 0.68 -13.72
C THR A 19 -1.01 1.73 -12.74
N PRO A 20 -0.15 2.67 -13.17
CA PRO A 20 0.25 3.80 -12.33
C PRO A 20 -0.95 4.59 -11.79
N GLU A 21 -1.94 4.85 -12.65
CA GLU A 21 -3.15 5.60 -12.30
C GLU A 21 -3.96 4.90 -11.20
N MET A 22 -4.17 3.57 -11.31
CA MET A 22 -4.83 2.78 -10.27
C MET A 22 -4.10 2.85 -8.91
N ARG A 23 -2.77 3.00 -8.91
CA ARG A 23 -1.98 3.13 -7.67
C ARG A 23 -2.13 4.51 -7.05
N ASP A 24 -2.20 5.55 -7.87
CA ASP A 24 -2.44 6.90 -7.38
C ASP A 24 -3.88 7.03 -6.84
N ASP A 25 -4.85 6.47 -7.56
CA ASP A 25 -6.25 6.40 -7.12
C ASP A 25 -6.41 5.59 -5.83
N TYR A 26 -5.67 4.48 -5.68
CA TYR A 26 -5.60 3.72 -4.43
C TYR A 26 -5.16 4.60 -3.27
N LEU A 27 -4.09 5.37 -3.42
CA LEU A 27 -3.60 6.24 -2.34
C LEU A 27 -4.60 7.35 -1.98
N ALA A 28 -5.25 7.93 -2.98
CA ALA A 28 -6.31 8.92 -2.77
C ALA A 28 -7.51 8.32 -2.05
N ALA A 29 -7.94 7.11 -2.44
CA ALA A 29 -9.07 6.41 -1.83
C ALA A 29 -8.76 5.94 -0.41
N VAL A 30 -7.52 5.49 -0.13
CA VAL A 30 -7.10 5.15 1.23
C VAL A 30 -7.12 6.39 2.13
N ALA A 31 -6.72 7.55 1.62
CA ALA A 31 -6.82 8.81 2.36
C ALA A 31 -8.28 9.19 2.66
N SER A 32 -9.21 8.92 1.74
CA SER A 32 -10.64 9.23 1.94
C SER A 32 -11.30 8.40 3.04
N VAL A 33 -10.73 7.23 3.39
CA VAL A 33 -11.20 6.37 4.49
C VAL A 33 -10.38 6.51 5.78
N GLY A 34 -9.47 7.49 5.85
CA GLY A 34 -8.70 7.78 7.06
C GLY A 34 -7.37 7.03 7.18
N CYS A 35 -6.76 6.66 6.05
CA CYS A 35 -5.40 6.13 5.94
C CYS A 35 -5.11 4.76 6.59
N VAL A 36 -6.11 4.10 7.16
CA VAL A 36 -5.96 2.80 7.83
C VAL A 36 -6.83 1.74 7.15
N MET A 37 -6.17 0.74 6.55
CA MET A 37 -6.80 -0.43 5.94
C MET A 37 -6.91 -1.55 6.98
N ARG A 38 -8.08 -1.68 7.61
CA ARG A 38 -8.29 -2.67 8.69
C ARG A 38 -9.27 -3.78 8.33
N SER A 39 -10.41 -3.41 7.76
CA SER A 39 -11.54 -4.31 7.57
C SER A 39 -12.25 -4.02 6.25
N GLU A 40 -13.23 -4.85 5.90
CA GLU A 40 -14.03 -4.67 4.68
C GLU A 40 -14.67 -3.29 4.57
N LYS A 41 -14.97 -2.63 5.70
CA LYS A 41 -15.51 -1.27 5.73
C LYS A 41 -14.58 -0.22 5.10
N GLN A 42 -13.27 -0.48 5.07
CA GLN A 42 -12.28 0.37 4.41
C GLN A 42 -11.91 -0.19 3.03
N TYR A 43 -11.77 -1.50 2.91
CA TYR A 43 -11.41 -2.14 1.64
C TYR A 43 -12.45 -1.92 0.53
N LEU A 44 -13.74 -2.13 0.80
CA LEU A 44 -14.80 -1.98 -0.20
C LEU A 44 -14.88 -0.57 -0.83
N PRO A 45 -14.90 0.54 -0.06
CA PRO A 45 -14.91 1.86 -0.67
C PRO A 45 -13.59 2.18 -1.40
N VAL A 46 -12.45 1.67 -0.96
CA VAL A 46 -11.17 1.86 -1.66
C VAL A 46 -11.16 1.14 -3.00
N GLU A 47 -11.62 -0.11 -3.02
CA GLU A 47 -11.78 -0.92 -4.23
C GLU A 47 -12.68 -0.23 -5.26
N LEU A 48 -13.84 0.26 -4.81
CA LEU A 48 -14.79 0.95 -5.68
C LEU A 48 -14.23 2.27 -6.23
N GLN A 49 -13.58 3.08 -5.40
CA GLN A 49 -13.04 4.39 -5.80
C GLN A 49 -11.85 4.25 -6.76
N ALA A 50 -10.99 3.25 -6.56
CA ALA A 50 -9.78 3.05 -7.36
C ALA A 50 -9.96 2.02 -8.50
N GLY A 51 -11.16 1.45 -8.67
CA GLY A 51 -11.44 0.45 -9.69
C GLY A 51 -10.62 -0.85 -9.52
N LEU A 52 -10.37 -1.25 -8.27
CA LEU A 52 -9.53 -2.40 -7.93
C LEU A 52 -10.35 -3.62 -7.53
N THR A 53 -9.81 -4.81 -7.78
CA THR A 53 -10.28 -6.02 -7.09
C THR A 53 -9.74 -6.07 -5.65
N ARG A 54 -10.32 -6.95 -4.82
CA ARG A 54 -9.84 -7.20 -3.45
C ARG A 54 -8.37 -7.62 -3.45
N GLU A 55 -7.98 -8.51 -4.35
CA GLU A 55 -6.62 -9.03 -4.46
C GLU A 55 -5.64 -7.90 -4.78
N GLN A 56 -6.02 -6.99 -5.68
CA GLN A 56 -5.20 -5.84 -6.05
C GLN A 56 -5.05 -4.83 -4.92
N ALA A 57 -6.13 -4.52 -4.20
CA ALA A 57 -6.09 -3.62 -3.05
C ALA A 57 -5.21 -4.18 -1.92
N VAL A 58 -5.28 -5.50 -1.66
CA VAL A 58 -4.40 -6.19 -0.71
C VAL A 58 -2.95 -6.15 -1.19
N ALA A 59 -2.69 -6.51 -2.45
CA ALA A 59 -1.34 -6.52 -3.02
C ALA A 59 -0.69 -5.14 -3.00
N LEU A 60 -1.45 -4.06 -3.22
CA LEU A 60 -0.95 -2.69 -3.08
C LEU A 60 -0.64 -2.34 -1.63
N THR A 61 -1.50 -2.74 -0.69
CA THR A 61 -1.25 -2.54 0.74
C THR A 61 0.05 -3.24 1.17
N GLU A 62 0.26 -4.49 0.74
CA GLU A 62 1.47 -5.28 1.00
C GLU A 62 2.70 -4.69 0.31
N TYR A 63 2.54 -4.20 -0.93
CA TYR A 63 3.59 -3.50 -1.66
C TYR A 63 4.08 -2.27 -0.89
N HIS A 64 3.16 -1.46 -0.34
CA HIS A 64 3.51 -0.29 0.45
C HIS A 64 4.17 -0.65 1.78
N LEU A 65 3.72 -1.72 2.45
CA LEU A 65 4.39 -2.28 3.62
C LEU A 65 5.83 -2.70 3.29
N ALA A 66 6.03 -3.47 2.22
CA ALA A 66 7.35 -3.93 1.78
C ALA A 66 8.28 -2.78 1.35
N SER A 67 7.69 -1.67 0.88
CA SER A 67 8.41 -0.45 0.47
C SER A 67 8.73 0.47 1.65
N GLY A 68 8.33 0.15 2.88
CA GLY A 68 8.46 1.04 4.04
C GLY A 68 7.57 2.29 3.97
N LYS A 69 6.52 2.25 3.13
CA LYS A 69 5.54 3.34 2.93
C LYS A 69 4.23 3.08 3.67
N ALA A 70 4.21 2.06 4.53
CA ALA A 70 3.11 1.71 5.39
C ALA A 70 3.63 0.95 6.61
N GLU A 71 2.84 0.91 7.67
CA GLU A 71 3.14 0.15 8.89
C GLU A 71 1.96 -0.73 9.30
N LYS A 72 2.26 -1.89 9.89
CA LYS A 72 1.24 -2.71 10.57
C LYS A 72 0.99 -2.12 11.95
N LEU A 73 -0.27 -1.86 12.26
CA LEU A 73 -0.67 -1.41 13.59
C LEU A 73 -0.76 -2.61 14.56
N PRO A 74 -0.45 -2.42 15.86
CA PRO A 74 -0.52 -3.50 16.85
C PRO A 74 -1.93 -4.07 17.01
N GLY A 75 -2.05 -5.35 17.37
CA GLY A 75 -3.32 -5.94 17.81
C GLY A 75 -4.43 -5.94 16.75
N ASP A 76 -4.14 -6.38 15.54
CA ASP A 76 -5.09 -6.49 14.42
C ASP A 76 -5.82 -5.17 14.06
N GLN A 77 -5.13 -4.05 14.31
CA GLN A 77 -5.64 -2.71 13.98
C GLN A 77 -5.46 -2.35 12.50
N GLY A 78 -4.87 -3.25 11.70
CA GLY A 78 -4.75 -3.11 10.24
C GLY A 78 -3.43 -2.50 9.81
N VAL A 79 -3.42 -1.89 8.63
CA VAL A 79 -2.24 -1.29 8.01
C VAL A 79 -2.48 0.20 7.83
N LYS A 80 -1.56 1.04 8.32
CA LYS A 80 -1.59 2.48 8.09
C LYS A 80 -0.65 2.83 6.94
N LEU A 81 -1.19 3.47 5.90
CA LEU A 81 -0.37 4.02 4.82
C LEU A 81 0.31 5.30 5.32
N MET A 82 1.55 5.54 4.91
CA MET A 82 2.40 6.67 5.32
C MET A 82 2.96 7.43 4.11
N THR A 83 2.20 7.45 3.01
CA THR A 83 2.63 8.02 1.73
C THR A 83 1.46 8.72 1.04
N GLY A 84 1.77 9.57 0.05
CA GLY A 84 0.76 10.37 -0.63
C GLY A 84 0.08 11.33 0.36
N ALA A 85 -1.24 11.39 0.34
CA ALA A 85 -2.02 12.21 1.28
C ALA A 85 -2.05 11.65 2.71
N CYS A 86 -1.51 10.44 2.95
CA CYS A 86 -1.42 9.80 4.26
C CYS A 86 -0.04 9.95 4.94
N ALA A 87 0.85 10.75 4.35
CA ALA A 87 2.19 11.04 4.90
C ALA A 87 2.14 12.08 6.04
#